data_AF-A0A7K3S7C5-F1
#
_entry.id   AF-A0A7K3S7C5-F1
#
_cell.length_a   1.000
_cell.length_b   1.000
_cell.length_c   1.000
_cell.angle_alpha   90.00
_cell.angle_beta   90.00
_cell.angle_gamma   90.00
#
_symmetry.space_group_name_H-M   'P 1'
#
loop_
_entity.id
_entity.type
_entity.pdbx_description
1 polymer ?
#
loop_
_entity_poly.entity_id
_entity_poly.type
_entity_poly.pdbx_seq_one_letter_code
_entity_poly.pdbx_strand_id
1 'polypeptide(L)'
;MAQRPVMELVSTVRHDGDGGVLDDLDTVRGTTRWLQQQSGLPATVTVPGDLVVDEELRQAIVDVRRAVRALFARAVSPAPPSPADAHRLLPVEEALRLLNAAAAREPVAPQLHWPAEGPPTAGLLSAE
;
A
#
# COMPACT_ATOMS: atom_id res chain seq x y z
N MET A 1 -17.57 -3.80 11.72
CA MET A 1 -16.63 -4.54 10.84
C MET A 1 -15.23 -4.29 11.37
N ALA A 2 -14.38 -5.32 11.46
CA ALA A 2 -12.96 -5.12 11.79
C ALA A 2 -12.30 -4.30 10.66
N GLN A 3 -11.53 -3.28 11.01
CA GLN A 3 -10.76 -2.50 10.03
C GLN A 3 -9.80 -3.42 9.28
N ARG A 4 -9.68 -3.24 7.97
CA ARG A 4 -8.71 -3.98 7.13
C ARG A 4 -7.91 -2.97 6.31
N PRO A 5 -6.96 -2.23 6.94
CA PRO A 5 -6.28 -1.10 6.29
C PRO A 5 -5.59 -1.47 4.98
N VAL A 6 -4.99 -2.66 4.91
CA VAL A 6 -4.36 -3.15 3.69
C VAL A 6 -5.37 -3.35 2.55
N MET A 7 -6.56 -3.86 2.86
CA MET A 7 -7.63 -4.07 1.88
C MET A 7 -8.22 -2.73 1.43
N GLU A 8 -8.43 -1.82 2.37
CA GLU A 8 -8.89 -0.45 2.10
C GLU A 8 -7.92 0.29 1.17
N LEU A 9 -6.61 0.17 1.41
CA LEU A 9 -5.57 0.78 0.56
C LEU A 9 -5.55 0.19 -0.85
N VAL A 10 -5.49 -1.14 -1.00
CA VAL A 10 -5.40 -1.74 -2.34
C VAL A 10 -6.68 -1.53 -3.15
N SER A 11 -7.83 -1.41 -2.50
CA SER A 11 -9.14 -1.20 -3.16
C SER A 11 -9.34 0.21 -3.74
N THR A 12 -8.41 1.13 -3.49
CA THR A 12 -8.40 2.47 -4.13
C THR A 12 -8.14 2.41 -5.63
N VAL A 13 -7.65 1.27 -6.15
CA VAL A 13 -7.56 0.99 -7.59
C VAL A 13 -8.57 -0.09 -7.93
N ARG A 14 -9.54 0.24 -8.78
CA ARG A 14 -10.64 -0.66 -9.17
C ARG A 14 -10.98 -0.51 -10.65
N HIS A 15 -11.68 -1.49 -11.21
CA HIS A 15 -12.28 -1.34 -12.53
C HIS A 15 -13.39 -0.29 -12.52
N ASP A 16 -13.48 0.50 -13.58
CA ASP A 16 -14.58 1.47 -13.77
C ASP A 16 -15.89 0.83 -14.26
N GLY A 17 -15.81 -0.40 -14.79
CA GLY A 17 -16.93 -1.12 -15.39
C GLY A 17 -16.93 -1.11 -16.93
N ASP A 18 -16.13 -0.25 -17.56
CA ASP A 18 -16.02 -0.07 -19.01
C ASP A 18 -14.65 -0.55 -19.56
N GLY A 19 -13.91 -1.31 -18.75
CA GLY A 19 -12.60 -1.86 -19.09
C GLY A 19 -11.42 -0.95 -18.72
N GLY A 20 -11.68 0.21 -18.14
CA GLY A 20 -10.66 1.07 -17.56
C GLY A 20 -10.44 0.81 -16.06
N VAL A 21 -9.66 1.71 -15.45
CA VAL A 21 -9.23 1.61 -14.06
C VAL A 21 -9.41 2.97 -13.41
N LEU A 22 -10.22 3.03 -12.34
CA LEU A 22 -10.30 4.17 -11.44
C LEU A 22 -9.23 4.05 -10.36
N ASP A 23 -8.61 5.18 -10.06
CA ASP A 23 -7.62 5.32 -9.01
C ASP A 23 -7.98 6.51 -8.11
N ASP A 24 -8.41 6.23 -6.88
CA ASP A 24 -8.80 7.26 -5.92
C ASP A 24 -7.61 8.09 -5.41
N LEU A 25 -6.37 7.60 -5.60
CA LEU A 25 -5.13 8.24 -5.16
C LEU A 25 -4.37 8.90 -6.33
N ASP A 26 -4.99 8.99 -7.51
CA ASP A 26 -4.39 9.58 -8.71
C ASP A 26 -4.02 11.05 -8.53
N THR A 27 -4.76 11.75 -7.66
CA THR A 27 -4.54 13.17 -7.37
C THR A 27 -4.38 13.41 -5.88
N VAL A 28 -3.65 14.47 -5.51
CA VAL A 28 -3.51 14.94 -4.12
C VAL A 28 -4.89 15.08 -3.46
N ARG A 29 -5.83 15.73 -4.14
CA ARG A 29 -7.21 15.91 -3.64
C ARG A 29 -7.93 14.59 -3.38
N GLY A 30 -7.76 13.61 -4.27
CA GLY A 30 -8.30 12.26 -4.10
C GLY A 30 -7.73 11.58 -2.85
N THR A 31 -6.41 11.65 -2.69
CA THR A 31 -5.70 11.09 -1.52
C THR A 31 -6.10 11.77 -0.21
N THR A 32 -6.25 13.11 -0.19
CA THR A 32 -6.78 13.83 0.98
C THR A 32 -8.17 13.32 1.36
N ARG A 33 -9.05 13.19 0.38
CA ARG A 33 -10.42 12.72 0.61
C ARG A 33 -10.42 11.28 1.16
N TRP A 34 -9.61 10.40 0.58
CA TRP A 34 -9.51 9.02 1.02
C TRP A 34 -8.99 8.92 2.46
N LEU A 35 -7.93 9.66 2.81
CA LEU A 35 -7.38 9.70 4.17
C LEU A 35 -8.40 10.20 5.20
N GLN A 36 -9.17 11.23 4.88
CA GLN A 36 -10.23 11.76 5.75
C GLN A 36 -11.36 10.75 6.04
N GLN A 37 -11.52 9.73 5.19
CA GLN A 37 -12.53 8.68 5.36
C GLN A 37 -12.01 7.49 6.19
N GLN A 38 -10.70 7.39 6.44
CA GLN A 38 -10.11 6.27 7.17
C GLN A 38 -10.38 6.42 8.67
N SER A 39 -11.22 5.55 9.22
CA SER A 39 -11.66 5.60 10.62
C SER A 39 -10.62 5.07 11.63
N GLY A 40 -9.41 4.74 11.17
CA GLY A 40 -8.38 4.04 11.93
C GLY A 40 -7.02 4.75 12.00
N LEU A 41 -6.89 5.94 11.39
CA LEU A 41 -5.66 6.71 11.50
C LEU A 41 -5.49 7.22 12.94
N PRO A 42 -4.29 7.11 13.54
CA PRO A 42 -4.05 7.55 14.91
C PRO A 42 -4.47 9.00 15.13
N ALA A 43 -5.00 9.30 16.32
CA ALA A 43 -5.45 10.64 16.71
C ALA A 43 -4.37 11.72 16.50
N THR A 44 -3.09 11.34 16.56
CA THR A 44 -1.91 12.18 16.32
C THR A 44 -1.75 12.66 14.87
N VAL A 45 -2.41 12.02 13.90
CA VAL A 45 -2.53 12.47 12.50
C VAL A 45 -3.77 13.38 12.31
N THR A 46 -4.72 13.32 13.24
CA THR A 46 -6.00 14.03 13.21
C THR A 46 -6.08 15.12 14.28
N VAL A 47 -5.22 16.13 14.18
CA VAL A 47 -5.75 17.48 14.42
C VAL A 47 -6.50 17.83 13.13
N PRO A 48 -7.84 18.02 13.17
CA PRO A 48 -8.60 18.38 11.97
C PRO A 48 -8.06 19.71 11.40
N GLY A 49 -7.25 19.64 10.35
CA GLY A 49 -6.61 20.80 9.71
C GLY A 49 -5.12 20.67 9.41
N ASP A 50 -4.38 19.76 10.07
CA ASP A 50 -2.91 19.75 10.01
C ASP A 50 -2.31 18.75 9.00
N LEU A 51 -3.06 17.72 8.60
CA LEU A 51 -2.56 16.79 7.56
C LEU A 51 -2.68 17.42 6.18
N VAL A 52 -1.64 18.13 5.77
CA VAL A 52 -1.46 18.56 4.38
C VAL A 52 -0.97 17.36 3.58
N VAL A 53 -1.82 16.86 2.68
CA VAL A 53 -1.37 15.91 1.67
C VAL A 53 -0.70 16.70 0.58
N ASP A 54 0.61 16.55 0.47
CA ASP A 54 1.38 17.02 -0.66
C ASP A 54 1.64 15.88 -1.65
N GLU A 55 2.36 16.19 -2.72
CA GLU A 55 2.70 15.23 -3.75
C GLU A 55 3.67 14.15 -3.26
N GLU A 56 4.56 14.49 -2.31
CA GLU A 56 5.51 13.54 -1.71
C GLU A 56 4.78 12.47 -0.90
N LEU A 57 3.88 12.88 -0.01
CA LEU A 57 3.06 11.96 0.77
C LEU A 57 2.14 11.14 -0.14
N ARG A 58 1.54 11.77 -1.16
CA ARG A 58 0.72 11.05 -2.15
C ARG A 58 1.52 9.93 -2.81
N GLN A 59 2.71 10.24 -3.30
CA GLN A 59 3.56 9.28 -3.99
C GLN A 59 4.00 8.15 -3.04
N ALA A 60 4.36 8.47 -1.79
CA ALA A 60 4.72 7.47 -0.79
C ALA A 60 3.57 6.47 -0.52
N ILE A 61 2.33 6.95 -0.39
CA ILE A 61 1.16 6.07 -0.21
C ILE A 61 0.92 5.20 -1.45
N VAL A 62 1.05 5.79 -2.65
CA VAL A 62 0.92 5.08 -3.93
C VAL A 62 1.99 3.99 -4.06
N ASP A 63 3.23 4.25 -3.64
CA ASP A 63 4.33 3.29 -3.69
C ASP A 63 4.08 2.11 -2.74
N VAL A 64 3.62 2.37 -1.52
CA VAL A 64 3.19 1.30 -0.60
C VAL A 64 2.07 0.47 -1.21
N ARG A 65 1.05 1.10 -1.80
CA ARG A 65 -0.04 0.40 -2.48
C ARG A 65 0.47 -0.49 -3.62
N ARG A 66 1.36 0.02 -4.46
CA ARG A 66 1.96 -0.74 -5.59
C ARG A 66 2.75 -1.94 -5.09
N ALA A 67 3.57 -1.76 -4.05
CA ALA A 67 4.31 -2.84 -3.42
C ALA A 67 3.36 -3.94 -2.89
N VAL A 68 2.33 -3.57 -2.14
CA VAL A 68 1.36 -4.53 -1.59
C VAL A 68 0.63 -5.28 -2.71
N ARG A 69 0.16 -4.59 -3.77
CA ARG A 69 -0.53 -5.25 -4.90
C ARG A 69 0.37 -6.23 -5.65
N ALA A 70 1.66 -5.92 -5.80
CA ALA A 70 2.65 -6.87 -6.35
C ALA A 70 2.84 -8.10 -5.46
N LEU A 71 2.90 -7.92 -4.14
CA LEU A 71 3.00 -9.03 -3.20
C LEU A 71 1.72 -9.88 -3.13
N PHE A 72 0.54 -9.27 -3.31
CA PHE A 72 -0.72 -9.99 -3.44
C PHE A 72 -0.77 -10.80 -4.74
N ALA A 73 -0.35 -10.22 -5.86
CA ALA A 73 -0.23 -10.94 -7.13
C ALA A 73 0.73 -12.15 -7.01
N ARG A 74 1.85 -11.98 -6.29
CA ARG A 74 2.75 -13.09 -5.96
C ARG A 74 2.04 -14.19 -5.15
N ALA A 75 1.25 -13.81 -4.14
CA ALA A 75 0.57 -14.74 -3.25
C ALA A 75 -0.43 -15.66 -3.99
N VAL A 76 -0.99 -15.19 -5.12
CA VAL A 76 -1.99 -15.93 -5.90
C VAL A 76 -1.43 -16.60 -7.16
N SER A 77 -0.14 -16.41 -7.46
CA SER A 77 0.53 -17.08 -8.58
C SER A 77 0.41 -18.62 -8.45
N PRO A 78 0.14 -19.37 -9.55
CA PRO A 78 0.22 -18.96 -10.96
C PRO A 78 -1.08 -18.39 -11.55
N ALA A 79 -2.12 -18.12 -10.76
CA ALA A 79 -3.32 -17.49 -11.27
C ALA A 79 -2.98 -16.07 -11.82
N PRO A 80 -3.64 -15.62 -12.90
CA PRO A 80 -3.35 -14.32 -13.47
C PRO A 80 -3.64 -13.19 -12.47
N PRO A 81 -2.82 -12.13 -12.43
CA PRO A 81 -3.11 -10.95 -11.62
C PRO A 81 -4.40 -10.27 -12.11
N SER A 82 -4.97 -9.40 -11.27
CA SER A 82 -6.10 -8.56 -11.67
C SER A 82 -5.75 -7.76 -12.94
N PRO A 83 -6.69 -7.53 -13.88
CA PRO A 83 -6.40 -6.71 -15.05
C PRO A 83 -5.97 -5.27 -14.69
N ALA A 84 -6.39 -4.75 -13.53
CA ALA A 84 -5.92 -3.47 -13.02
C ALA A 84 -4.41 -3.45 -12.68
N ASP A 85 -3.82 -4.63 -12.47
CA ASP A 85 -2.42 -4.82 -12.08
C ASP A 85 -1.53 -5.32 -13.23
N ALA A 86 -2.10 -6.00 -14.23
CA ALA A 86 -1.36 -6.82 -15.20
C ALA A 86 -0.18 -6.11 -15.90
N HIS A 87 -0.21 -4.80 -16.03
CA HIS A 87 0.84 -3.99 -16.67
C HIS A 87 1.56 -3.03 -15.71
N ARG A 88 1.34 -3.16 -14.40
CA ARG A 88 1.74 -2.19 -13.37
C ARG A 88 2.47 -2.82 -12.19
N LEU A 89 2.68 -4.14 -12.20
CA LEU A 89 3.32 -4.85 -11.10
C LEU A 89 4.82 -4.57 -11.04
N LEU A 90 5.27 -4.23 -9.83
CA LEU A 90 6.68 -4.16 -9.51
C LEU A 90 7.30 -5.56 -9.48
N PRO A 91 8.60 -5.69 -9.79
CA PRO A 91 9.37 -6.87 -9.42
C PRO A 91 9.23 -7.15 -7.92
N VAL A 92 9.11 -8.43 -7.55
CA VAL A 92 8.85 -8.85 -6.16
C VAL A 92 9.92 -8.31 -5.19
N GLU A 93 11.19 -8.35 -5.57
CA GLU A 93 12.29 -7.84 -4.76
C GLU A 93 12.17 -6.32 -4.51
N GLU A 94 11.75 -5.58 -5.54
CA GLU A 94 11.51 -4.15 -5.43
C GLU A 94 10.29 -3.85 -4.54
N ALA A 95 9.22 -4.62 -4.67
CA ALA A 95 8.05 -4.50 -3.81
C ALA A 95 8.39 -4.75 -2.33
N LEU A 96 9.16 -5.80 -2.03
CA LEU A 96 9.65 -6.08 -0.66
C LEU A 96 10.49 -4.91 -0.14
N ARG A 97 11.46 -4.43 -0.93
CA ARG A 97 12.34 -3.32 -0.57
C ARG A 97 11.55 -2.05 -0.25
N LEU A 98 10.59 -1.67 -1.08
CA LEU A 98 9.78 -0.46 -0.88
C LEU A 98 8.90 -0.57 0.37
N LEU A 99 8.24 -1.72 0.57
CA LEU A 99 7.38 -1.93 1.74
C LEU A 99 8.20 -1.90 3.04
N ASN A 100 9.34 -2.57 3.06
CA ASN A 100 10.24 -2.60 4.21
C ASN A 100 10.87 -1.23 4.50
N ALA A 101 11.22 -0.46 3.47
CA ALA A 101 11.71 0.91 3.62
C ALA A 101 10.63 1.85 4.19
N ALA A 102 9.38 1.69 3.77
CA ALA A 102 8.27 2.44 4.36
C ALA A 102 8.06 2.08 5.83
N ALA A 103 8.10 0.79 6.17
CA ALA A 103 7.98 0.32 7.56
C ALA A 103 9.15 0.79 8.45
N ALA A 104 10.37 0.87 7.90
CA ALA A 104 11.59 1.30 8.60
C ALA A 104 11.56 2.77 9.07
N ARG A 105 10.53 3.55 8.69
CA ARG A 105 10.32 4.91 9.22
C ARG A 105 9.78 4.91 10.66
N GLU A 106 9.30 3.76 11.14
CA GLU A 106 8.85 3.57 12.52
C GLU A 106 10.00 3.05 13.42
N PRO A 107 10.08 3.47 14.70
CA PRO A 107 11.16 3.05 15.61
C PRO A 107 11.29 1.53 15.81
N VAL A 108 10.16 0.82 15.76
CA VAL A 108 10.10 -0.64 15.82
C VAL A 108 9.40 -1.11 14.56
N ALA A 109 10.19 -1.40 13.53
CA ALA A 109 9.70 -1.65 12.20
C ALA A 109 9.52 -3.16 11.94
N PRO A 110 8.32 -3.63 11.59
CA PRO A 110 8.18 -4.97 11.03
C PRO A 110 8.90 -5.04 9.68
N GLN A 111 9.59 -6.15 9.44
CA GLN A 111 10.30 -6.43 8.21
C GLN A 111 9.77 -7.72 7.62
N LEU A 112 9.29 -7.60 6.38
CA LEU A 112 8.80 -8.72 5.60
C LEU A 112 9.95 -9.33 4.82
N HIS A 113 10.23 -10.59 5.09
CA HIS A 113 11.13 -11.41 4.28
C HIS A 113 10.30 -12.43 3.51
N TRP A 114 10.51 -12.52 2.20
CA TRP A 114 9.82 -13.49 1.38
C TRP A 114 10.77 -14.09 0.33
N PRO A 115 11.45 -15.20 0.66
CA PRO A 115 12.44 -15.83 -0.23
C PRO A 115 11.77 -16.32 -1.51
N ALA A 116 12.52 -16.44 -2.62
CA ALA A 116 11.97 -16.86 -3.91
C ALA A 116 11.14 -18.16 -3.80
N GLU A 117 11.64 -19.11 -3.02
CA GLU A 117 10.97 -20.35 -2.66
C GLU A 117 10.57 -20.33 -1.18
N GLY A 118 9.30 -20.63 -0.90
CA GLY A 118 8.76 -20.75 0.46
C GLY A 118 7.82 -19.62 0.90
N PRO A 119 7.26 -19.72 2.12
CA PRO A 119 6.31 -18.77 2.65
C PRO A 119 6.98 -17.46 3.09
N PRO A 120 6.24 -16.34 3.15
CA PRO A 120 6.71 -15.11 3.77
C PRO A 120 6.86 -15.27 5.28
N THR A 121 7.83 -14.57 5.85
CA THR A 121 8.02 -14.42 7.28
C THR A 121 8.13 -12.95 7.65
N ALA A 122 7.67 -12.58 8.84
CA ALA A 122 7.81 -11.25 9.40
C ALA A 122 8.65 -11.30 10.67
N GLY A 123 9.60 -10.37 10.81
CA GLY A 123 10.39 -10.15 12.02
C GLY A 123 10.38 -8.69 12.41
N LEU A 124 10.79 -8.36 13.63
CA LEU A 124 11.01 -6.96 14.04
C LEU A 124 12.48 -6.60 13.84
N LEU A 125 12.73 -5.43 13.26
CA LEU A 125 14.03 -4.77 13.31
C LEU A 125 13.91 -3.62 14.29
N SER A 126 14.71 -3.66 15.35
CA SER A 126 14.91 -2.53 16.24
C SER A 126 15.91 -1.59 15.59
N ALA A 127 15.57 -0.31 15.49
CA ALA A 127 16.58 0.72 15.29
C ALA A 127 17.42 0.79 16.58
N GLU A 128 18.72 0.52 16.47
CA GLU A 128 19.67 0.79 17.56
C GLU A 128 19.80 2.30 17.85
#